data_AF-A0A9D7FNL6-F1
#
_entry.id   AF-A0A9D7FNL6-F1
#
_cell.length_a   1.000
_cell.length_b   1.000
_cell.length_c   1.000
_cell.angle_alpha   90.00
_cell.angle_beta   90.00
_cell.angle_gamma   90.00
#
_symmetry.space_group_name_H-M   'P 1'
#
loop_
_entity.id
_entity.type
_entity.pdbx_description
1 polymer ?
#
loop_
_entity_poly.entity_id
_entity_poly.type
_entity_poly.pdbx_seq_one_letter_code
_entity_poly.pdbx_strand_id
1 'polypeptide(L)'
;MKKPKIFIVLCVLVFVIFLLVYPGRVVPEALFDDSYCRDMIIRQITQHLKLKNAKMPENQLHLTANTLYEASREHDVDYRLVLAIMEAESNYDHEAVSSRGQGIMQIRPILAELSKRRGYSN
;
A
#
# COMPACT_ATOMS: atom_id res chain seq x y z
N MET A 1 -16.86 -15.08 59.09
CA MET A 1 -17.05 -13.92 58.17
C MET A 1 -15.89 -12.93 58.32
N LYS A 2 -14.72 -13.25 57.76
CA LYS A 2 -13.50 -12.42 57.71
C LYS A 2 -12.73 -13.00 56.51
N LYS A 3 -12.28 -12.30 55.46
CA LYS A 3 -11.56 -11.02 55.40
C LYS A 3 -11.74 -10.47 53.96
N PRO A 4 -12.63 -9.48 53.71
CA PRO A 4 -12.84 -8.93 52.36
C PRO A 4 -11.56 -8.34 51.76
N LYS A 5 -10.65 -7.88 52.64
CA LYS A 5 -9.33 -7.36 52.26
C LYS A 5 -8.44 -8.39 51.57
N ILE A 6 -8.50 -9.67 51.97
CA ILE A 6 -7.71 -10.73 51.31
C ILE A 6 -8.27 -11.04 49.93
N PHE A 7 -9.60 -11.03 49.80
CA PHE A 7 -10.26 -11.25 48.53
C PHE A 7 -9.92 -10.14 47.51
N ILE A 8 -9.91 -8.89 47.95
CA ILE A 8 -9.51 -7.75 47.11
C ILE A 8 -8.06 -7.88 46.64
N VAL A 9 -7.14 -8.24 47.54
CA VAL A 9 -5.72 -8.43 47.18
C VAL A 9 -5.57 -9.56 46.17
N LEU A 10 -6.31 -10.66 46.32
CA LEU A 10 -6.30 -11.77 45.37
C LEU A 10 -6.80 -11.33 43.97
N CYS A 11 -7.91 -10.58 43.91
CA CYS A 11 -8.44 -10.07 42.65
C CYS A 11 -7.46 -9.12 41.93
N VAL A 12 -6.81 -8.22 42.67
CA VAL A 12 -5.81 -7.31 42.09
C VAL A 12 -4.60 -8.09 41.57
N LEU A 13 -4.15 -9.11 42.31
CA LEU A 13 -3.01 -9.94 41.90
C LEU A 13 -3.32 -10.74 40.63
N VAL A 14 -4.53 -11.31 40.52
CA VAL A 14 -5.00 -11.98 39.29
C VAL A 14 -5.09 -10.99 38.12
N PHE A 15 -5.58 -9.77 38.37
CA PHE A 15 -5.66 -8.73 37.33
C PHE A 15 -4.26 -8.29 36.86
N VAL A 16 -3.31 -8.13 37.76
CA VAL A 16 -1.92 -7.80 37.42
C VAL A 16 -1.25 -8.96 36.66
N ILE A 17 -1.47 -10.21 37.06
CA ILE A 17 -1.00 -11.38 36.30
C ILE A 17 -1.64 -11.41 34.92
N PHE A 18 -2.94 -11.12 34.79
CA PHE A 18 -3.61 -11.02 33.50
C PHE A 18 -2.95 -9.94 32.63
N LEU A 19 -2.65 -8.77 33.18
CA LEU A 19 -1.94 -7.71 32.45
C LEU A 19 -0.51 -8.10 32.04
N LEU A 20 0.20 -8.88 32.86
CA LEU A 20 1.57 -9.32 32.59
C LEU A 20 1.65 -10.52 31.62
N VAL A 21 0.65 -11.41 31.63
CA VAL A 21 0.57 -12.61 30.78
C VAL A 21 0.02 -12.28 29.39
N TYR A 22 -0.80 -11.22 29.27
CA TYR A 22 -1.31 -10.73 28.00
C TYR A 22 -0.72 -9.37 27.60
N PRO A 23 0.61 -9.22 27.44
CA PRO A 23 1.16 -8.00 26.87
C PRO A 23 0.82 -7.98 25.37
N GLY A 24 -0.27 -7.33 24.98
CA GLY A 24 -0.48 -6.98 23.58
C GLY A 24 -1.72 -7.52 22.86
N ARG A 25 -2.87 -7.61 23.53
CA ARG A 25 -4.18 -7.80 22.84
C ARG A 25 -5.17 -6.64 23.05
N VAL A 26 -4.67 -5.48 23.48
CA VAL A 26 -5.40 -4.21 23.47
C VAL A 26 -4.62 -3.19 22.63
N VAL A 27 -4.23 -3.59 21.42
CA VAL A 27 -3.86 -2.60 20.40
C VAL A 27 -5.16 -2.22 19.69
N PRO A 28 -5.52 -0.93 19.59
CA PRO A 28 -6.69 -0.52 18.84
C PRO A 28 -6.53 -0.97 17.39
N GLU A 29 -7.48 -1.77 16.91
CA GLU A 29 -7.58 -2.23 15.52
C GLU A 29 -7.51 -1.04 14.52
N ALA A 30 -7.96 0.13 14.96
CA ALA A 30 -7.91 1.42 14.25
C ALA A 30 -6.49 2.01 14.04
N LEU A 31 -5.43 1.50 14.67
CA LEU A 31 -4.04 1.90 14.36
C LEU A 31 -3.38 0.97 13.32
N PHE A 32 -3.99 -0.19 13.04
CA PHE A 32 -3.60 -1.07 11.91
C PHE A 32 -4.27 -0.67 10.58
N ASP A 33 -4.96 0.48 10.56
CA ASP A 33 -6.12 0.73 9.68
C ASP A 33 -5.77 1.17 8.23
N ASP A 34 -4.96 2.21 8.02
CA ASP A 34 -4.73 2.73 6.66
C ASP A 34 -3.26 2.64 6.19
N SER A 35 -2.31 2.93 7.07
CA SER A 35 -0.87 2.94 6.72
C SER A 35 -0.34 1.54 6.42
N TYR A 36 -0.72 0.53 7.22
CA TYR A 36 -0.32 -0.85 6.99
C TYR A 36 -0.93 -1.41 5.70
N CYS A 37 -2.22 -1.12 5.44
CA CYS A 37 -2.91 -1.48 4.20
C CYS A 37 -2.25 -0.83 2.99
N ARG A 38 -1.93 0.47 3.07
CA ARG A 38 -1.19 1.20 2.06
C ARG A 38 0.14 0.53 1.73
N ASP A 39 0.96 0.27 2.74
CA ASP A 39 2.30 -0.29 2.54
C ASP A 39 2.22 -1.72 1.98
N MET A 40 1.22 -2.50 2.39
CA MET A 40 0.95 -3.82 1.84
C MET A 40 0.57 -3.75 0.36
N ILE A 41 -0.31 -2.83 -0.04
CA ILE A 41 -0.76 -2.69 -1.43
C ILE A 41 0.39 -2.19 -2.31
N ILE A 42 1.15 -1.18 -1.87
CA ILE A 42 2.33 -0.68 -2.61
C ILE A 42 3.34 -1.82 -2.82
N ARG A 43 3.57 -2.64 -1.80
CA ARG A 43 4.46 -3.81 -1.90
C ARG A 43 3.95 -4.83 -2.92
N GLN A 44 2.65 -5.12 -2.95
CA GLN A 44 2.06 -6.03 -3.94
C GLN A 44 2.22 -5.51 -5.37
N ILE A 45 1.95 -4.22 -5.59
CA ILE A 45 2.14 -3.58 -6.90
C ILE A 45 3.61 -3.68 -7.33
N THR A 46 4.54 -3.36 -6.42
CA THR A 46 5.99 -3.41 -6.66
C THR A 46 6.44 -4.81 -7.05
N GLN A 47 5.98 -5.83 -6.32
CA GLN A 47 6.28 -7.23 -6.61
C GLN A 47 5.72 -7.67 -7.97
N HIS A 48 4.50 -7.25 -8.30
CA HIS A 48 3.89 -7.56 -9.59
C HIS A 48 4.69 -6.97 -10.76
N LEU A 49 5.08 -5.69 -10.66
CA LEU A 49 5.91 -5.03 -11.68
C LEU A 49 7.29 -5.70 -11.82
N LYS A 50 7.89 -6.15 -10.71
CA LYS A 50 9.17 -6.88 -10.70
C LYS A 50 9.06 -8.25 -11.36
N LEU A 51 7.99 -8.99 -11.09
CA LEU A 51 7.74 -10.31 -11.71
C LEU A 51 7.50 -10.22 -13.21
N LYS A 52 6.83 -9.15 -13.67
CA LYS A 52 6.58 -8.89 -15.09
C LYS A 52 7.80 -8.37 -15.84
N ASN A 53 8.95 -8.30 -15.18
CA ASN A 53 10.24 -7.95 -15.79
C ASN A 53 10.19 -6.57 -16.48
N ALA A 54 9.45 -5.64 -15.88
CA ALA A 54 9.49 -4.24 -16.30
C ALA A 54 10.96 -3.81 -16.30
N LYS A 55 11.47 -3.31 -17.42
CA LYS A 55 12.84 -2.79 -17.57
C LYS A 55 13.02 -1.47 -16.80
N MET A 56 12.58 -1.46 -15.54
CA MET A 56 12.51 -0.29 -14.70
C MET A 56 13.47 -0.49 -13.52
N PRO A 57 14.35 0.49 -13.23
CA PRO A 57 15.21 0.41 -12.06
C PRO A 57 14.38 0.41 -10.78
N GLU A 58 14.90 -0.22 -9.71
CA GLU A 58 14.17 -0.46 -8.45
C GLU A 58 13.61 0.83 -7.81
N ASN A 59 14.33 1.95 -7.95
CA ASN A 59 13.86 3.28 -7.50
C ASN A 59 12.60 3.74 -8.25
N GLN A 60 12.52 3.46 -9.55
CA GLN A 60 11.34 3.77 -10.36
C GLN A 60 10.21 2.79 -10.11
N LEU A 61 10.48 1.51 -9.81
CA LEU A 61 9.45 0.54 -9.45
C LEU A 61 8.63 1.01 -8.24
N HIS A 62 9.31 1.44 -7.17
CA HIS A 62 8.64 1.92 -5.96
C HIS A 62 7.87 3.23 -6.21
N LEU A 63 8.42 4.13 -7.04
CA LEU A 63 7.78 5.40 -7.38
C LEU A 63 6.52 5.20 -8.24
N THR A 64 6.59 4.29 -9.21
CA THR A 64 5.45 3.87 -10.04
C THR A 64 4.39 3.19 -9.18
N ALA A 65 4.79 2.31 -8.25
CA ALA A 65 3.85 1.64 -7.35
C ALA A 65 3.11 2.62 -6.43
N ASN A 66 3.82 3.61 -5.88
CA ASN A 66 3.19 4.63 -5.03
C ASN A 66 2.25 5.54 -5.84
N THR A 67 2.70 6.01 -7.01
CA THR A 67 1.87 6.84 -7.89
C THR A 67 0.61 6.09 -8.32
N LEU A 68 0.74 4.80 -8.64
CA LEU A 68 -0.39 3.97 -9.03
C LEU A 68 -1.39 3.81 -7.89
N TYR A 69 -0.92 3.51 -6.67
CA TYR A 69 -1.77 3.39 -5.50
C TYR A 69 -2.55 4.69 -5.22
N GLU A 70 -1.87 5.83 -5.27
CA GLU A 70 -2.49 7.14 -5.04
C GLU A 70 -3.53 7.48 -6.10
N ALA A 71 -3.21 7.28 -7.38
CA ALA A 71 -4.16 7.52 -8.48
C ALA A 71 -5.37 6.58 -8.41
N SER A 72 -5.14 5.31 -8.06
CA SER A 72 -6.20 4.30 -7.87
C SER A 72 -7.15 4.73 -6.75
N ARG A 73 -6.62 5.22 -5.62
CA ARG A 73 -7.44 5.75 -4.52
C ARG A 73 -8.16 7.04 -4.87
N GLU A 74 -7.50 7.97 -5.56
CA GLU A 74 -8.08 9.26 -5.94
C GLU A 74 -9.27 9.10 -6.89
N HIS A 75 -9.22 8.10 -7.77
CA HIS A 75 -10.26 7.83 -8.77
C HIS A 75 -11.22 6.70 -8.38
N ASP A 76 -11.09 6.11 -7.18
CA ASP A 76 -11.87 4.94 -6.73
C ASP A 76 -11.84 3.77 -7.74
N VAL A 77 -10.65 3.52 -8.31
CA VAL A 77 -10.40 2.45 -9.28
C VAL A 77 -9.52 1.37 -8.65
N ASP A 78 -9.84 0.11 -8.91
CA ASP A 78 -9.00 -1.02 -8.47
C ASP A 78 -7.63 -0.96 -9.18
N TYR A 79 -6.54 -0.89 -8.40
CA TYR A 79 -5.17 -0.84 -8.94
C TYR A 79 -4.85 -2.04 -9.84
N ARG A 80 -5.50 -3.19 -9.66
CA ARG A 80 -5.33 -4.38 -10.49
C ARG A 80 -5.88 -4.16 -11.90
N LEU A 81 -6.96 -3.39 -12.04
CA LEU A 81 -7.48 -3.00 -13.34
C LEU A 81 -6.46 -2.14 -14.08
N VAL A 82 -5.87 -1.17 -13.40
CA VAL A 82 -4.85 -0.31 -14.01
C VAL A 82 -3.60 -1.12 -14.40
N LEU A 83 -3.15 -2.05 -13.54
CA LEU A 83 -2.06 -2.98 -13.87
C LEU A 83 -2.37 -3.85 -15.08
N ALA A 84 -3.61 -4.31 -15.23
CA ALA A 84 -4.05 -5.11 -16.37
C ALA A 84 -4.06 -4.29 -17.67
N ILE A 85 -4.51 -3.03 -17.60
CA ILE A 85 -4.47 -2.11 -18.74
C ILE A 85 -3.01 -1.83 -19.13
N MET A 86 -2.12 -1.54 -18.16
CA MET A 86 -0.69 -1.34 -18.43
C MET A 86 -0.03 -2.56 -19.09
N GLU A 87 -0.44 -3.77 -18.71
CA GLU A 87 0.02 -5.01 -19.35
C GLU A 87 -0.47 -5.12 -20.80
N ALA A 88 -1.77 -4.92 -21.02
CA ALA A 88 -2.39 -5.06 -22.33
C ALA A 88 -1.90 -4.00 -23.34
N GLU A 89 -1.64 -2.80 -22.84
CA GLU A 89 -1.20 -1.65 -23.62
C GLU A 89 0.30 -1.76 -23.93
N SER A 90 1.17 -1.72 -22.93
CA SER A 90 2.62 -1.60 -23.17
C SER A 90 3.46 -2.79 -22.71
N ASN A 91 2.83 -3.86 -22.20
CA ASN A 91 3.55 -4.94 -21.51
C ASN A 91 4.53 -4.39 -20.44
N TYR A 92 4.12 -3.33 -19.74
CA TYR A 92 4.92 -2.61 -18.73
C TYR A 92 6.20 -1.93 -19.26
N ASP A 93 6.38 -1.87 -20.58
CA ASP A 93 7.48 -1.17 -21.20
C ASP A 93 7.22 0.33 -21.20
N HIS A 94 8.11 1.07 -20.56
CA HIS A 94 8.04 2.54 -20.45
C HIS A 94 8.63 3.24 -21.67
N GLU A 95 9.34 2.48 -22.52
CA GLU A 95 9.99 2.94 -23.75
C GLU A 95 9.30 2.38 -25.01
N ALA A 96 8.16 1.69 -24.87
CA ALA A 96 7.42 1.15 -25.99
C ALA A 96 6.91 2.28 -26.91
N VAL A 97 7.60 2.47 -28.04
CA VAL A 97 7.17 3.34 -29.13
C VAL A 97 6.60 2.45 -30.24
N SER A 98 5.30 2.55 -30.54
CA SER A 98 4.74 1.78 -31.67
C SER A 98 5.12 2.39 -33.02
N SER A 99 5.25 1.52 -34.03
CA SER A 99 5.64 1.85 -35.41
C SER A 99 4.67 2.75 -36.16
N ARG A 100 3.46 2.97 -35.64
CA ARG A 100 2.43 3.84 -36.24
C ARG A 100 2.40 5.27 -35.67
N GLY A 101 3.44 5.68 -34.92
CA GLY A 101 3.63 7.08 -34.51
C GLY A 101 2.68 7.59 -33.41
N GLN A 102 1.81 6.74 -32.86
CA GLN A 102 0.94 7.04 -31.73
C GLN A 102 0.73 5.77 -30.88
N GLY A 103 1.82 5.12 -30.50
CA GLY A 103 1.76 3.92 -29.68
C GLY A 103 1.65 4.24 -28.20
N ILE A 104 0.46 4.03 -27.62
CA ILE A 104 0.28 3.45 -26.26
C ILE A 104 0.74 4.33 -25.07
N MET A 105 1.32 5.48 -25.36
CA MET A 105 1.48 6.63 -24.47
C MET A 105 0.13 7.24 -24.02
N GLN A 106 -1.00 6.54 -24.07
CA GLN A 106 -2.30 7.10 -23.65
C GLN A 106 -2.57 7.02 -22.13
N ILE A 107 -1.69 6.41 -21.33
CA ILE A 107 -1.69 6.60 -19.85
C ILE A 107 -0.69 7.69 -19.42
N ARG A 108 0.25 8.10 -20.30
CA ARG A 108 1.18 9.20 -19.98
C ARG A 108 0.47 10.54 -19.74
N PRO A 109 -0.68 10.94 -20.36
CA PRO A 109 -1.28 12.21 -20.00
C PRO A 109 -1.82 12.19 -18.58
N ILE A 110 -2.47 11.12 -18.12
CA ILE A 110 -3.04 11.09 -16.76
C ILE A 110 -1.93 11.09 -15.71
N LEU A 111 -0.92 10.23 -15.84
CA LEU A 111 0.17 10.16 -14.86
C LEU A 111 1.11 11.37 -14.92
N ALA A 112 1.40 11.91 -16.11
CA ALA A 112 2.23 13.11 -16.25
C ALA A 112 1.48 14.39 -15.87
N GLU A 113 0.15 14.46 -16.05
CA GLU A 113 -0.64 15.59 -15.60
C GLU A 113 -0.84 15.57 -14.07
N LEU A 114 -0.96 14.38 -13.47
CA LEU A 114 -0.95 14.20 -12.02
C LEU A 114 0.42 14.57 -11.41
N SER A 115 1.53 14.19 -12.03
CA SER A 115 2.87 14.60 -11.56
C SER A 115 3.14 16.09 -11.76
N LYS A 116 2.68 16.66 -12.88
CA LYS A 116 2.80 18.09 -13.19
C LYS A 116 1.93 18.97 -12.28
N ARG A 117 0.72 18.53 -11.89
CA ARG A 117 -0.12 19.23 -10.89
C ARG A 117 0.49 19.22 -9.50
N ARG A 118 1.29 18.21 -9.14
CA ARG A 118 1.94 18.09 -7.83
C ARG A 118 3.36 18.64 -7.74
N GLY A 119 3.85 19.32 -8.79
CA GLY A 119 5.11 20.09 -8.71
C GLY A 119 6.38 19.26 -8.64
N TYR A 120 6.36 17.98 -9.04
CA TYR A 120 7.56 17.18 -9.17
C TYR A 120 8.08 17.24 -10.61
N SER A 121 8.92 18.26 -10.86
CA SER A 121 9.77 18.37 -12.04
C SER A 121 11.21 18.09 -11.61
N ASN A 122 11.74 16.95 -12.04
CA ASN A 122 13.15 16.76 -12.40
C ASN A 122 13.31 15.47 -13.19
#